data_AF-A0A540W9L5-F1
#
_entry.id   AF-A0A540W9L5-F1
#
_cell.length_a   1.000
_cell.length_b   1.000
_cell.length_c   1.000
_cell.angle_alpha   90.00
_cell.angle_beta   90.00
_cell.angle_gamma   90.00
#
_symmetry.space_group_name_H-M   'P 1'
#
loop_
_entity.id
_entity.type
_entity.pdbx_description
1 polymer ?
#
loop_
_entity_poly.entity_id
_entity_poly.type
_entity_poly.pdbx_seq_one_letter_code
_entity_poly.pdbx_strand_id
1 'polypeptide(L)'
;MPDRPAAPGAGQSFVWPAAVLSLLSLVAFIALRHHQHHSMVDMLVYQAEGAAVVHGQDLYAMRLPGWDLAATYPPFAALLFAPSAWVHAATLRIIVMVLNIGLLALAVHLSVKLAGWSGRRYHAAAVLLGTGFAVWLEPVFTTLQYGQVNLAILCLVLWDMTRSESCAHKGVGIGLATAIKITPGLFVVYLLLTRQFRTAAVSIGTFLGAALLGWLALPGASGSFWTRYLWDTRRVGEVQLVDNQSLRGVAARLLHTEQPGTAVMAVAVLVGLLGLAVAVAAGRSANVLPRAEAWGRWPPR
;
A
#
# COMPACT_ATOMS: atom_id res chain seq x y z
N MET A 1 -15.89 -34.32 -25.59
CA MET A 1 -16.90 -34.30 -24.51
C MET A 1 -17.19 -32.83 -24.22
N PRO A 2 -18.41 -32.31 -24.42
CA PRO A 2 -18.70 -30.92 -24.11
C PRO A 2 -18.79 -30.75 -22.59
N ASP A 3 -18.09 -29.74 -22.06
CA ASP A 3 -18.12 -29.34 -20.66
C ASP A 3 -19.57 -29.06 -20.23
N ARG A 4 -20.07 -29.87 -19.28
CA ARG A 4 -21.34 -29.58 -18.61
C ARG A 4 -21.18 -28.30 -17.80
N PRO A 5 -22.09 -27.31 -17.92
CA PRO A 5 -22.09 -26.16 -17.04
C PRO A 5 -22.26 -26.63 -15.59
N ALA A 6 -21.37 -26.17 -14.70
CA ALA A 6 -21.42 -26.49 -13.28
C ALA A 6 -22.77 -26.05 -12.69
N ALA A 7 -23.39 -26.93 -11.89
CA ALA A 7 -24.69 -26.67 -11.27
C ALA A 7 -24.69 -25.35 -10.46
N PRO A 8 -25.71 -24.48 -10.58
CA PRO A 8 -25.71 -23.11 -10.01
C PRO A 8 -25.63 -22.96 -8.48
N GLY A 9 -25.49 -24.03 -7.69
CA GLY A 9 -25.64 -23.99 -6.22
C GLY A 9 -24.39 -24.27 -5.38
N ALA A 10 -23.37 -24.97 -5.90
CA ALA A 10 -22.30 -25.53 -5.07
C ALA A 10 -21.25 -24.52 -4.57
N GLY A 11 -21.17 -23.33 -5.18
CA GLY A 11 -20.28 -22.24 -4.72
C GLY A 11 -20.90 -21.41 -3.59
N GLN A 12 -22.23 -21.28 -3.57
CA GLN A 12 -22.97 -20.48 -2.59
C GLN A 12 -22.98 -21.14 -1.20
N SER A 13 -22.92 -22.47 -1.14
CA SER A 13 -22.87 -23.22 0.13
C SER A 13 -21.65 -22.89 1.00
N PHE A 14 -20.54 -22.43 0.41
CA PHE A 14 -19.32 -22.07 1.14
C PHE A 14 -19.25 -20.59 1.51
N VAL A 15 -20.11 -19.74 0.94
CA VAL A 15 -20.12 -18.30 1.21
C VAL A 15 -20.56 -18.02 2.65
N TRP A 16 -21.61 -18.68 3.12
CA TRP A 16 -22.11 -18.50 4.48
C TRP A 16 -21.10 -18.91 5.55
N PRO A 17 -20.50 -20.12 5.52
CA PRO A 17 -19.42 -20.47 6.44
C PRO A 17 -18.23 -19.50 6.37
N ALA A 18 -17.82 -19.09 5.17
CA ALA A 18 -16.74 -18.12 4.99
C ALA A 18 -17.05 -16.76 5.60
N ALA A 19 -18.29 -16.27 5.43
CA ALA A 19 -18.75 -15.01 6.01
C ALA A 19 -18.75 -15.08 7.54
N VAL A 20 -19.26 -16.17 8.12
CA VAL A 20 -19.28 -16.36 9.58
C VAL A 20 -17.86 -16.41 10.14
N LEU A 21 -16.96 -17.20 9.56
CA LEU A 21 -15.56 -17.28 10.01
C LEU A 21 -14.84 -15.94 9.86
N SER A 22 -15.04 -15.24 8.74
CA SER A 22 -14.47 -13.92 8.54
C SER A 22 -14.99 -12.93 9.58
N LEU A 23 -16.29 -12.94 9.86
CA LEU A 23 -16.90 -12.05 10.84
C LEU A 23 -16.35 -12.33 12.25
N LEU A 24 -16.27 -13.60 12.65
CA LEU A 24 -15.70 -13.99 13.94
C LEU A 24 -14.25 -13.51 14.08
N SER A 25 -13.44 -13.68 13.03
CA SER A 25 -12.05 -13.20 13.02
C SER A 25 -11.96 -11.67 13.13
N LEU A 26 -12.80 -10.94 12.38
CA LEU A 26 -12.85 -9.47 12.43
C LEU A 26 -13.31 -8.97 13.81
N VAL A 27 -14.31 -9.63 14.42
CA VAL A 27 -14.77 -9.32 15.77
C VAL A 27 -13.66 -9.56 16.80
N ALA A 28 -12.94 -10.69 16.70
CA ALA A 28 -11.79 -10.97 17.56
C ALA A 28 -10.69 -9.92 17.42
N PHE A 29 -10.37 -9.52 16.18
CA PHE A 29 -9.42 -8.44 15.91
C PHE A 29 -9.86 -7.10 16.52
N ILE A 30 -11.13 -6.71 16.33
CA ILE A 30 -11.68 -5.46 16.88
C ILE A 30 -11.66 -5.48 18.41
N ALA A 31 -12.02 -6.62 19.03
CA ALA A 31 -11.99 -6.79 20.47
C ALA A 31 -10.56 -6.67 21.03
N LEU A 32 -9.58 -7.32 20.39
CA LEU A 32 -8.17 -7.21 20.74
C LEU A 32 -7.69 -5.76 20.64
N ARG A 33 -8.00 -5.09 19.53
CA ARG A 33 -7.63 -3.70 19.31
C ARG A 33 -8.23 -2.78 20.36
N HIS A 34 -9.50 -2.98 20.71
CA HIS A 34 -10.18 -2.20 21.75
C HIS A 34 -9.50 -2.40 23.11
N HIS A 35 -9.15 -3.65 23.45
CA HIS A 35 -8.45 -3.95 24.70
C HIS A 35 -7.05 -3.32 24.76
N GLN A 36 -6.32 -3.25 23.65
CA GLN A 36 -4.98 -2.65 23.60
C GLN A 36 -4.99 -1.11 23.48
N HIS A 37 -6.16 -0.46 23.46
CA HIS A 37 -6.31 1.00 23.45
C HIS A 37 -5.53 1.73 22.34
N HIS A 38 -5.43 1.11 21.15
CA HIS A 38 -4.66 1.67 20.04
C HIS A 38 -5.16 3.05 19.57
N SER A 39 -4.24 4.00 19.54
CA SER A 39 -4.50 5.42 19.33
C SER A 39 -4.66 5.85 17.86
N MET A 40 -4.51 4.95 16.87
CA MET A 40 -4.48 5.34 15.44
C MET A 40 -3.60 6.56 15.20
N VAL A 41 -2.34 6.47 15.64
CA VAL A 41 -1.44 7.61 15.65
C VAL A 41 -1.21 8.17 14.25
N ASP A 42 -1.04 7.32 13.22
CA ASP A 42 -0.83 7.78 11.85
C ASP A 42 -2.05 8.51 11.28
N MET A 43 -3.27 8.06 11.60
CA MET A 43 -4.48 8.81 11.26
C MET A 43 -4.47 10.23 11.86
N LEU A 44 -4.02 10.37 13.11
CA LEU A 44 -3.91 11.68 13.75
C LEU A 44 -2.82 12.55 13.10
N VAL A 45 -1.70 11.96 12.67
CA VAL A 45 -0.69 12.67 11.88
C VAL A 45 -1.29 13.16 10.56
N TYR A 46 -2.02 12.31 9.83
CA TYR A 46 -2.68 12.70 8.58
C TYR A 46 -3.70 13.82 8.80
N GLN A 47 -4.46 13.75 9.91
CA GLN A 47 -5.38 14.81 10.29
C GLN A 47 -4.67 16.13 10.60
N ALA A 48 -3.53 16.08 11.29
CA ALA A 48 -2.70 17.25 11.55
C ALA A 48 -2.09 17.83 10.26
N GLU A 49 -1.64 16.97 9.33
CA GLU A 49 -1.21 17.39 7.99
C GLU A 49 -2.33 18.12 7.24
N GLY A 50 -3.53 17.55 7.23
CA GLY A 50 -4.70 18.18 6.63
C GLY A 50 -5.05 19.52 7.28
N ALA A 51 -4.98 19.61 8.61
CA ALA A 51 -5.20 20.85 9.34
C ALA A 51 -4.13 21.91 9.02
N ALA A 52 -2.87 21.51 8.87
CA ALA A 52 -1.79 22.43 8.47
C ALA A 52 -2.05 23.01 7.08
N VAL A 53 -2.52 22.20 6.13
CA VAL A 53 -2.94 22.67 4.79
C VAL A 53 -4.10 23.65 4.89
N VAL A 54 -5.16 23.30 5.62
CA VAL A 54 -6.37 24.14 5.73
C VAL A 54 -6.10 25.49 6.39
N HIS A 55 -5.22 25.54 7.39
CA HIS A 55 -4.92 26.76 8.14
C HIS A 55 -3.67 27.49 7.64
N GLY A 56 -3.05 27.06 6.53
CA GLY A 56 -1.86 27.70 5.96
C GLY A 56 -0.62 27.64 6.86
N GLN A 57 -0.50 26.58 7.67
CA GLN A 57 0.64 26.36 8.56
C GLN A 57 1.80 25.64 7.83
N ASP A 58 3.00 25.70 8.41
CA ASP A 58 4.14 24.95 7.86
C ASP A 58 3.94 23.43 8.08
N LEU A 59 3.67 22.75 6.96
CA LEU A 59 3.41 21.30 6.91
C LEU A 59 4.54 20.47 7.54
N TYR A 60 5.81 20.88 7.39
CA TYR A 60 6.93 20.05 7.85
C TYR A 60 7.50 20.47 9.21
N ALA A 61 7.01 21.61 9.75
CA ALA A 61 7.25 22.02 11.13
C ALA A 61 6.23 21.45 12.12
N MET A 62 5.07 20.95 11.65
CA MET A 62 4.05 20.38 12.53
C MET A 62 4.58 19.17 13.33
N ARG A 63 4.14 19.08 14.59
CA ARG A 63 4.40 17.95 15.49
C ARG A 63 3.11 17.48 16.11
N LEU A 64 2.86 16.17 16.06
CA LEU A 64 1.70 15.59 16.70
C LEU A 64 1.87 15.66 18.23
N PRO A 65 0.97 16.35 18.97
CA PRO A 65 1.10 16.47 20.42
C PRO A 65 1.11 15.09 21.11
N GLY A 66 2.07 14.88 22.01
CA GLY A 66 2.23 13.64 22.76
C GLY A 66 3.05 12.54 22.07
N TRP A 67 3.38 12.68 20.78
CA TRP A 67 4.13 11.68 20.01
C TRP A 67 5.38 12.24 19.31
N ASP A 68 5.49 13.57 19.16
CA ASP A 68 6.57 14.29 18.44
C ASP A 68 6.76 13.85 16.97
N LEU A 69 5.72 13.26 16.38
CA LEU A 69 5.72 12.80 14.99
C LEU A 69 5.52 13.96 14.00
N ALA A 70 6.26 13.92 12.90
CA ALA A 70 6.19 14.90 11.81
C ALA A 70 5.60 14.32 10.53
N ALA A 71 5.18 15.21 9.63
CA ALA A 71 4.79 14.86 8.28
C ALA A 71 5.96 14.23 7.49
N THR A 72 5.71 13.06 6.89
CA THR A 72 6.71 12.28 6.13
C THR A 72 6.37 12.13 4.65
N TYR A 73 5.12 12.39 4.27
CA TYR A 73 4.64 12.17 2.90
C TYR A 73 4.83 13.41 2.01
N PRO A 74 4.79 13.24 0.67
CA PRO A 74 4.81 14.35 -0.26
C PRO A 74 3.63 15.32 -0.04
N PRO A 75 3.75 16.61 -0.38
CA PRO A 75 2.69 17.60 -0.12
C PRO A 75 1.35 17.27 -0.78
N PHE A 76 1.35 16.55 -1.90
CA PHE A 76 0.13 16.06 -2.54
C PHE A 76 -0.72 15.19 -1.59
N ALA A 77 -0.09 14.36 -0.74
CA ALA A 77 -0.80 13.54 0.24
C ALA A 77 -1.53 14.42 1.28
N ALA A 78 -0.87 15.46 1.78
CA ALA A 78 -1.46 16.39 2.76
C ALA A 78 -2.70 17.09 2.20
N LEU A 79 -2.73 17.40 0.89
CA LEU A 79 -3.94 17.93 0.23
C LEU A 79 -5.11 16.93 0.29
N LEU A 80 -4.83 15.63 0.10
CA LEU A 80 -5.86 14.59 0.21
C LEU A 80 -6.36 14.42 1.65
N PHE A 81 -5.55 14.79 2.64
CA PHE A 81 -5.92 14.74 4.05
C PHE A 81 -6.63 16.00 4.54
N ALA A 82 -6.62 17.10 3.79
CA ALA A 82 -7.31 18.34 4.17
C ALA A 82 -8.77 18.15 4.63
N PRO A 83 -9.61 17.31 3.97
CA PRO A 83 -10.97 17.02 4.43
C PRO A 83 -11.08 16.48 5.85
N SER A 84 -10.07 15.76 6.32
CA SER A 84 -10.07 15.16 7.66
C SER A 84 -9.96 16.19 8.78
N ALA A 85 -9.47 17.41 8.49
CA ALA A 85 -9.33 18.50 9.46
C ALA A 85 -10.67 18.96 10.05
N TRP A 86 -11.76 18.79 9.30
CA TRP A 86 -13.11 19.19 9.72
C TRP A 86 -13.89 18.08 10.43
N VAL A 87 -13.31 16.88 10.57
CA VAL A 87 -13.97 15.72 11.18
C VAL A 87 -13.42 15.50 12.59
N HIS A 88 -14.31 15.29 13.56
CA HIS A 88 -13.85 14.97 14.90
C HIS A 88 -13.07 13.63 14.93
N ALA A 89 -11.96 13.57 15.69
CA ALA A 89 -11.05 12.43 15.67
C ALA A 89 -11.73 11.09 16.00
N ALA A 90 -12.70 11.08 16.94
CA ALA A 90 -13.43 9.85 17.27
C ALA A 90 -14.23 9.31 16.07
N THR A 91 -14.89 10.18 15.32
CA THR A 91 -15.62 9.83 14.10
C THR A 91 -14.66 9.38 13.01
N LEU A 92 -13.52 10.06 12.86
CA LEU A 92 -12.51 9.71 11.86
C LEU A 92 -11.95 8.31 12.08
N ARG A 93 -11.75 7.87 13.34
CA ARG A 93 -11.30 6.50 13.67
C ARG A 93 -12.25 5.43 13.12
N ILE A 94 -13.56 5.65 13.26
CA ILE A 94 -14.58 4.72 12.78
C ILE A 94 -14.55 4.68 11.25
N ILE A 95 -14.52 5.85 10.61
CA ILE A 95 -14.46 5.97 9.15
C ILE A 95 -13.22 5.26 8.59
N VAL A 96 -12.05 5.53 9.17
CA VAL A 96 -10.77 4.97 8.72
C VAL A 96 -10.70 3.47 8.96
N MET A 97 -11.26 2.96 10.06
CA MET A 97 -11.35 1.52 10.30
C MET A 97 -12.23 0.84 9.24
N VAL A 98 -13.46 1.33 9.04
CA VAL A 98 -14.40 0.77 8.05
C VAL A 98 -13.81 0.83 6.64
N LEU A 99 -13.21 1.96 6.28
CA LEU A 99 -12.55 2.15 4.98
C LEU A 99 -11.39 1.16 4.81
N ASN A 100 -10.51 1.00 5.80
CA ASN A 100 -9.40 0.06 5.69
C ASN A 100 -9.86 -1.40 5.61
N ILE A 101 -10.92 -1.81 6.31
CA ILE A 101 -11.49 -3.15 6.16
C ILE A 101 -12.05 -3.34 4.73
N GLY A 102 -12.74 -2.34 4.20
CA GLY A 102 -13.22 -2.36 2.81
C GLY A 102 -12.08 -2.41 1.79
N LEU A 103 -11.02 -1.62 2.00
CA LEU A 103 -9.81 -1.63 1.18
C LEU A 103 -9.06 -2.97 1.28
N LEU A 104 -9.05 -3.61 2.44
CA LEU A 104 -8.49 -4.95 2.60
C LEU A 104 -9.27 -5.96 1.76
N ALA A 105 -10.60 -5.92 1.80
CA ALA A 105 -11.43 -6.79 0.96
C ALA A 105 -11.18 -6.55 -0.54
N LEU A 106 -11.01 -5.29 -0.95
CA LEU A 106 -10.63 -4.93 -2.31
C LEU A 106 -9.24 -5.45 -2.66
N ALA A 107 -8.25 -5.30 -1.78
CA ALA A 107 -6.88 -5.78 -2.00
C ALA A 107 -6.85 -7.31 -2.15
N VAL A 108 -7.59 -8.04 -1.31
CA VAL A 108 -7.76 -9.49 -1.42
C VAL A 108 -8.42 -9.85 -2.75
N HIS A 109 -9.52 -9.18 -3.12
CA HIS A 109 -10.19 -9.40 -4.41
C HIS A 109 -9.24 -9.18 -5.59
N LEU A 110 -8.51 -8.07 -5.61
CA LEU A 110 -7.56 -7.76 -6.68
C LEU A 110 -6.39 -8.75 -6.69
N SER A 111 -5.94 -9.23 -5.54
CA SER A 111 -4.89 -10.25 -5.45
C SER A 111 -5.36 -11.61 -5.99
N VAL A 112 -6.58 -12.02 -5.65
CA VAL A 112 -7.21 -13.24 -6.18
C VAL A 112 -7.41 -13.12 -7.70
N LYS A 113 -7.80 -11.95 -8.18
CA LYS A 113 -7.89 -11.65 -9.62
C LYS A 113 -6.52 -11.71 -10.29
N LEU A 114 -5.49 -11.11 -9.70
CA LEU A 114 -4.12 -11.11 -10.23
C LEU A 114 -3.57 -12.54 -10.33
N ALA A 115 -3.91 -13.42 -9.38
CA ALA A 115 -3.57 -14.83 -9.39
C ALA A 115 -4.38 -15.70 -10.38
N GLY A 116 -5.34 -15.11 -11.12
CA GLY A 116 -6.18 -15.83 -12.09
C GLY A 116 -7.29 -16.67 -11.48
N TRP A 117 -7.68 -16.38 -10.24
CA TRP A 117 -8.70 -17.15 -9.52
C TRP A 117 -10.07 -16.47 -9.51
N SER A 118 -10.25 -15.33 -10.20
CA SER A 118 -11.50 -14.54 -10.18
C SER A 118 -12.71 -15.22 -10.80
N GLY A 119 -12.52 -16.13 -11.76
CA GLY A 119 -13.61 -16.89 -12.40
C GLY A 119 -14.00 -18.19 -11.69
N ARG A 120 -13.38 -18.50 -10.54
CA ARG A 120 -13.59 -19.78 -9.86
C ARG A 120 -14.85 -19.74 -8.99
N ARG A 121 -15.55 -20.88 -8.91
CA ARG A 121 -16.77 -21.11 -8.10
C ARG A 121 -16.70 -20.65 -6.64
N TYR A 122 -15.50 -20.48 -6.07
CA TYR A 122 -15.26 -20.11 -4.67
C TYR A 122 -14.73 -18.69 -4.48
N HIS A 123 -14.75 -17.85 -5.51
CA HIS A 123 -14.18 -16.51 -5.45
C HIS A 123 -14.70 -15.68 -4.27
N ALA A 124 -16.02 -15.62 -4.06
CA ALA A 124 -16.62 -14.87 -2.95
C ALA A 124 -16.18 -15.40 -1.58
N ALA A 125 -16.19 -16.72 -1.38
CA ALA A 125 -15.72 -17.35 -0.15
C ALA A 125 -14.22 -17.09 0.11
N ALA A 126 -13.39 -17.12 -0.93
CA ALA A 126 -11.96 -16.82 -0.84
C ALA A 126 -11.71 -15.35 -0.46
N VAL A 127 -12.49 -14.41 -1.02
CA VAL A 127 -12.38 -12.99 -0.64
C VAL A 127 -12.80 -12.76 0.81
N LEU A 128 -13.89 -13.39 1.26
CA LEU A 128 -14.34 -13.29 2.65
C LEU A 128 -13.29 -13.86 3.62
N LEU A 129 -12.87 -15.11 3.41
CA LEU A 129 -11.83 -15.73 4.25
C LEU A 129 -10.52 -14.94 4.21
N GLY A 130 -10.08 -14.53 3.01
CA GLY A 130 -8.88 -13.74 2.85
C GLY A 130 -8.96 -12.42 3.62
N THR A 131 -10.10 -11.72 3.57
CA THR A 131 -10.30 -10.48 4.33
C THR A 131 -10.26 -10.75 5.83
N GLY A 132 -11.01 -11.75 6.30
CA GLY A 132 -11.11 -12.10 7.71
C GLY A 132 -9.79 -12.53 8.34
N PHE A 133 -8.93 -13.23 7.60
CA PHE A 133 -7.65 -13.71 8.12
C PHE A 133 -6.47 -12.79 7.81
N ALA A 134 -6.52 -12.00 6.73
CA ALA A 134 -5.43 -11.09 6.38
C ALA A 134 -5.22 -9.97 7.41
N VAL A 135 -6.22 -9.64 8.25
CA VAL A 135 -6.04 -8.69 9.36
C VAL A 135 -4.96 -9.10 10.36
N TRP A 136 -4.58 -10.38 10.38
CA TRP A 136 -3.53 -10.92 11.25
C TRP A 136 -2.15 -10.95 10.59
N LEU A 137 -2.05 -10.61 9.31
CA LEU A 137 -0.75 -10.38 8.67
C LEU A 137 -0.18 -9.10 9.24
N GLU A 138 1.04 -9.15 9.77
CA GLU A 138 1.73 -8.02 10.40
C GLU A 138 1.53 -6.67 9.68
N PRO A 139 1.76 -6.53 8.35
CA PRO A 139 1.62 -5.22 7.70
C PRO A 139 0.17 -4.71 7.68
N VAL A 140 -0.82 -5.60 7.65
CA VAL A 140 -2.25 -5.25 7.69
C VAL A 140 -2.67 -4.94 9.12
N PHE A 141 -2.22 -5.75 10.06
CA PHE A 141 -2.45 -5.59 11.50
C PHE A 141 -1.99 -4.20 11.95
N THR A 142 -0.73 -3.85 11.67
CA THR A 142 -0.14 -2.54 11.99
C THR A 142 -0.86 -1.40 11.26
N THR A 143 -1.21 -1.59 9.98
CA THR A 143 -1.98 -0.59 9.22
C THR A 143 -3.33 -0.26 9.89
N LEU A 144 -4.06 -1.27 10.36
CA LEU A 144 -5.35 -1.10 11.03
C LEU A 144 -5.22 -0.52 12.45
N GLN A 145 -4.12 -0.81 13.15
CA GLN A 145 -3.86 -0.24 14.46
C GLN A 145 -3.52 1.25 14.39
N TYR A 146 -2.68 1.65 13.45
CA TYR A 146 -2.24 3.04 13.28
C TYR A 146 -3.17 3.88 12.40
N GLY A 147 -4.05 3.25 11.61
CA GLY A 147 -4.96 3.96 10.71
C GLY A 147 -4.25 4.45 9.44
N GLN A 148 -3.33 3.64 8.90
CA GLN A 148 -2.51 3.99 7.75
C GLN A 148 -3.30 3.95 6.43
N VAL A 149 -2.77 4.66 5.42
CA VAL A 149 -3.29 4.66 4.04
C VAL A 149 -2.68 3.55 3.15
N ASN A 150 -1.85 2.67 3.72
CA ASN A 150 -1.08 1.68 2.96
C ASN A 150 -1.97 0.73 2.14
N LEU A 151 -3.16 0.37 2.63
CA LEU A 151 -4.10 -0.46 1.87
C LEU A 151 -4.70 0.27 0.65
N ALA A 152 -4.90 1.59 0.73
CA ALA A 152 -5.32 2.38 -0.43
C ALA A 152 -4.22 2.40 -1.50
N ILE A 153 -2.97 2.61 -1.09
CA ILE A 153 -1.79 2.55 -1.95
C ILE A 153 -1.67 1.17 -2.62
N LEU A 154 -1.80 0.09 -1.85
CA LEU A 154 -1.77 -1.28 -2.37
C LEU A 154 -2.88 -1.51 -3.41
N CYS A 155 -4.11 -1.09 -3.11
CA CYS A 155 -5.24 -1.21 -4.04
C CYS A 155 -4.99 -0.45 -5.34
N LEU A 156 -4.42 0.76 -5.30
CA LEU A 156 -4.08 1.52 -6.51
C LEU A 156 -3.06 0.78 -7.38
N VAL A 157 -2.02 0.18 -6.78
CA VAL A 157 -1.02 -0.61 -7.51
C VAL A 157 -1.65 -1.88 -8.09
N LEU A 158 -2.39 -2.65 -7.27
CA LEU A 158 -3.05 -3.88 -7.72
C LEU A 158 -4.10 -3.61 -8.81
N TRP A 159 -4.75 -2.45 -8.77
CA TRP A 159 -5.71 -2.04 -9.79
C TRP A 159 -5.05 -1.93 -11.17
N ASP A 160 -3.87 -1.33 -11.26
CA ASP A 160 -3.10 -1.28 -12.52
C ASP A 160 -2.56 -2.66 -12.91
N MET A 161 -2.07 -3.44 -11.94
CA MET A 161 -1.52 -4.78 -12.21
C MET A 161 -2.58 -5.78 -12.69
N THR A 162 -3.86 -5.58 -12.35
CA THR A 162 -4.97 -6.43 -12.80
C THR A 162 -5.64 -5.95 -14.09
N ARG A 163 -5.09 -4.94 -14.76
CA ARG A 163 -5.60 -4.40 -16.03
C ARG A 163 -4.88 -4.96 -17.24
N SER A 164 -5.63 -5.09 -18.32
CA SER A 164 -5.10 -5.40 -19.66
C SER A 164 -4.07 -4.35 -20.08
N GLU A 165 -3.02 -4.80 -20.79
CA GLU A 165 -2.02 -3.91 -21.42
C GLU A 165 -2.63 -2.90 -22.41
N SER A 166 -3.78 -3.24 -23.01
CA SER A 166 -4.49 -2.35 -23.94
C SER A 166 -5.14 -1.15 -23.23
N CYS A 167 -5.38 -1.23 -21.91
CA CYS A 167 -6.05 -0.20 -21.14
C CYS A 167 -5.25 1.10 -21.08
N ALA A 168 -5.84 2.20 -21.56
CA ALA A 168 -5.13 3.48 -21.74
C ALA A 168 -4.71 4.16 -20.46
N HIS A 169 -5.46 3.97 -19.39
CA HIS A 169 -5.21 4.50 -18.07
C HIS A 169 -4.50 3.50 -17.15
N LYS A 170 -4.00 2.37 -17.68
CA LYS A 170 -3.10 1.50 -16.92
C LYS A 170 -1.83 2.28 -16.60
N GLY A 171 -1.56 2.47 -15.31
CA GLY A 171 -0.43 3.21 -14.77
C GLY A 171 -0.86 4.39 -13.89
N VAL A 172 -2.11 4.85 -13.99
CA VAL A 172 -2.65 5.96 -13.18
C VAL A 172 -2.62 5.62 -11.68
N GLY A 173 -2.98 4.38 -11.32
CA GLY A 173 -2.96 3.92 -9.93
C GLY A 173 -1.55 3.96 -9.34
N ILE A 174 -0.55 3.43 -10.05
CA ILE A 174 0.86 3.47 -9.63
C ILE A 174 1.36 4.91 -9.51
N GLY A 175 1.00 5.79 -10.45
CA GLY A 175 1.38 7.21 -10.41
C GLY A 175 0.81 7.92 -9.18
N LEU A 176 -0.49 7.76 -8.90
CA LEU A 176 -1.14 8.32 -7.71
C LEU A 176 -0.58 7.73 -6.42
N ALA A 177 -0.37 6.41 -6.36
CA ALA A 177 0.24 5.73 -5.24
C ALA A 177 1.63 6.30 -4.93
N THR A 178 2.44 6.54 -5.96
CA THR A 178 3.77 7.15 -5.86
C THR A 178 3.70 8.61 -5.38
N ALA A 179 2.69 9.36 -5.82
CA ALA A 179 2.49 10.75 -5.41
C ALA A 179 2.03 10.87 -3.94
N ILE A 180 1.30 9.88 -3.43
CA ILE A 180 0.89 9.80 -2.02
C ILE A 180 2.06 9.36 -1.13
N LYS A 181 2.87 8.42 -1.59
CA LYS A 181 4.04 7.88 -0.87
C LYS A 181 5.05 7.44 -1.90
N ILE A 182 6.32 7.83 -1.81
CA ILE A 182 7.29 7.61 -2.90
C ILE A 182 7.59 6.13 -3.19
N THR A 183 7.38 5.24 -2.22
CA THR A 183 7.76 3.81 -2.29
C THR A 183 7.24 3.04 -3.51
N PRO A 184 5.96 3.17 -3.95
CA PRO A 184 5.44 2.52 -5.15
C PRO A 184 6.12 2.97 -6.46
N GLY A 185 6.96 4.00 -6.45
CA GLY A 185 7.80 4.38 -7.59
C GLY A 185 8.70 3.24 -8.08
N LEU A 186 9.00 2.26 -7.22
CA LEU A 186 9.68 1.02 -7.63
C LEU A 186 8.93 0.27 -8.75
N PHE A 187 7.58 0.33 -8.77
CA PHE A 187 6.80 -0.29 -9.85
C PHE A 187 7.03 0.38 -11.20
N VAL A 188 7.32 1.69 -11.23
CA VAL A 188 7.70 2.38 -12.47
C VAL A 188 9.03 1.83 -12.99
N VAL A 189 10.02 1.63 -12.12
CA VAL A 189 11.30 0.99 -12.48
C VAL A 189 11.07 -0.42 -13.01
N TYR A 190 10.25 -1.22 -12.32
CA TYR A 190 9.85 -2.55 -12.78
C TYR A 190 9.18 -2.52 -14.17
N LEU A 191 8.28 -1.57 -14.44
CA LEU A 191 7.62 -1.42 -15.74
C LEU A 191 8.63 -1.08 -16.85
N LEU A 192 9.57 -0.17 -16.58
CA LEU A 192 10.65 0.16 -17.53
C LEU A 192 11.54 -1.06 -17.81
N LEU A 193 11.92 -1.79 -16.76
CA LEU A 193 12.71 -3.01 -16.89
C LEU A 193 11.93 -4.13 -17.58
N THR A 194 10.60 -4.19 -17.49
CA THR A 194 9.78 -5.15 -18.22
C THR A 194 9.34 -4.64 -19.60
N ARG A 195 9.87 -3.50 -20.06
CA ARG A 195 9.58 -2.86 -21.36
C ARG A 195 8.12 -2.42 -21.53
N GLN A 196 7.39 -2.22 -20.44
CA GLN A 196 6.03 -1.67 -20.43
C GLN A 196 6.06 -0.14 -20.48
N PHE A 197 6.68 0.43 -21.52
CA PHE A 197 7.01 1.86 -21.60
C PHE A 197 5.78 2.76 -21.57
N ARG A 198 4.68 2.36 -22.21
CA ARG A 198 3.43 3.11 -22.19
C ARG A 198 2.90 3.26 -20.76
N THR A 199 2.78 2.15 -20.03
CA THR A 199 2.29 2.15 -18.65
C THR A 199 3.23 2.93 -17.75
N ALA A 200 4.55 2.78 -17.91
CA ALA A 200 5.53 3.59 -17.19
C ALA A 200 5.35 5.09 -17.47
N ALA A 201 5.15 5.49 -18.73
CA ALA A 201 4.91 6.89 -19.10
C ALA A 201 3.61 7.44 -18.50
N VAL A 202 2.52 6.66 -18.49
CA VAL A 202 1.27 7.03 -17.81
C VAL A 202 1.50 7.20 -16.30
N SER A 203 2.18 6.27 -15.65
CA SER A 203 2.51 6.37 -14.22
C SER A 203 3.36 7.59 -13.89
N ILE A 204 4.41 7.86 -14.68
CA ILE A 204 5.27 9.03 -14.51
C ILE A 204 4.46 10.30 -14.72
N GLY A 205 3.66 10.37 -15.79
CA GLY A 205 2.82 11.54 -16.08
C GLY A 205 1.80 11.81 -14.99
N THR A 206 1.13 10.78 -14.47
CA THR A 206 0.20 10.91 -13.34
C THR A 206 0.91 11.36 -12.06
N PHE A 207 2.07 10.77 -11.75
CA PHE A 207 2.88 11.19 -10.61
C PHE A 207 3.30 12.66 -10.71
N LEU A 208 3.84 13.08 -11.87
CA LEU A 208 4.26 14.46 -12.10
C LEU A 208 3.08 15.42 -12.04
N GLY A 209 1.92 15.06 -12.59
CA GLY A 209 0.71 15.86 -12.50
C GLY A 209 0.24 16.04 -11.06
N ALA A 210 0.21 14.97 -10.26
CA ALA A 210 -0.15 15.04 -8.85
C ALA A 210 0.89 15.82 -8.02
N ALA A 211 2.18 15.61 -8.27
CA ALA A 211 3.25 16.37 -7.64
C ALA A 211 3.18 17.86 -7.99
N LEU A 212 2.83 18.20 -9.24
CA LEU A 212 2.59 19.58 -9.67
C LEU A 212 1.39 20.20 -8.96
N LEU A 213 0.28 19.46 -8.78
CA LEU A 213 -0.84 19.94 -7.96
C LEU A 213 -0.40 20.23 -6.51
N GLY A 214 0.42 19.34 -5.93
CA GLY A 214 1.06 19.57 -4.63
C GLY A 214 1.92 20.84 -4.61
N TRP A 215 2.72 21.06 -5.65
CA TRP A 215 3.57 22.24 -5.79
C TRP A 215 2.76 23.53 -5.94
N LEU A 216 1.70 23.52 -6.76
CA LEU A 216 0.86 24.70 -6.99
C LEU A 216 0.11 25.11 -5.72
N ALA A 217 -0.36 24.15 -4.92
CA ALA A 217 -1.06 24.43 -3.67
C ALA A 217 -0.10 24.76 -2.51
N LEU A 218 1.07 24.11 -2.46
CA LEU A 218 2.03 24.19 -1.35
C LEU A 218 3.48 24.35 -1.87
N PRO A 219 3.83 25.49 -2.51
CA PRO A 219 5.11 25.64 -3.19
C PRO A 219 6.32 25.58 -2.23
N GLY A 220 6.25 26.25 -1.08
CA GLY A 220 7.33 26.25 -0.08
C GLY A 220 7.56 24.88 0.55
N ALA A 221 6.47 24.19 0.91
CA ALA A 221 6.54 22.83 1.43
C ALA A 221 7.10 21.87 0.37
N SER A 222 6.67 22.00 -0.88
CA SER A 222 7.15 21.17 -1.99
C SER A 222 8.65 21.38 -2.27
N GLY A 223 9.11 22.63 -2.32
CA GLY A 223 10.54 22.91 -2.44
C GLY A 223 11.35 22.27 -1.33
N SER A 224 10.90 22.40 -0.08
CA SER A 224 11.56 21.82 1.10
C SER A 224 11.51 20.29 1.11
N PHE A 225 10.39 19.69 0.66
CA PHE A 225 10.23 18.25 0.59
C PHE A 225 11.28 17.61 -0.33
N TRP A 226 11.32 18.07 -1.58
CA TRP A 226 12.18 17.47 -2.61
C TRP A 226 13.67 17.75 -2.39
N THR A 227 14.03 18.87 -1.77
CA THR A 227 15.44 19.27 -1.57
C THR A 227 16.02 18.85 -0.22
N ARG A 228 15.20 18.75 0.83
CA ARG A 228 15.66 18.52 2.21
C ARG A 228 15.01 17.32 2.85
N TYR A 229 13.68 17.34 2.99
CA TYR A 229 13.00 16.38 3.87
C TYR A 229 12.97 14.95 3.35
N LEU A 230 12.93 14.76 2.02
CA LEU A 230 13.03 13.44 1.40
C LEU A 230 14.35 12.73 1.74
N TRP A 231 15.42 13.49 1.97
CA TRP A 231 16.77 12.97 2.20
C TRP A 231 17.12 12.84 3.70
N ASP A 232 16.29 13.39 4.59
CA ASP A 232 16.51 13.32 6.03
C ASP A 232 15.80 12.11 6.65
N THR A 233 16.45 10.95 6.57
CA THR A 233 15.87 9.67 7.02
C THR A 233 15.61 9.61 8.52
N ARG A 234 16.18 10.52 9.32
CA ARG A 234 15.98 10.57 10.79
C ARG A 234 14.55 10.98 11.17
N ARG A 235 13.80 11.58 10.24
CA ARG A 235 12.42 12.04 10.46
C ARG A 235 11.38 10.91 10.39
N VAL A 236 11.75 9.74 9.89
CA VAL A 236 10.82 8.63 9.60
C VAL A 236 10.79 7.58 10.74
N GLY A 237 11.51 7.85 11.83
CA GLY A 237 11.63 6.96 12.99
C GLY A 237 13.04 6.40 13.16
N GLU A 238 13.28 5.77 14.31
CA GLU A 238 14.59 5.19 14.62
C GLU A 238 14.81 3.90 13.82
N VAL A 239 16.06 3.64 13.45
CA VAL A 239 16.43 2.50 12.59
C VAL A 239 16.17 1.18 13.32
N GLN A 240 16.36 1.15 14.63
CA GLN A 240 16.24 -0.01 15.50
C GLN A 240 14.80 -0.39 15.88
N LEU A 241 13.80 0.47 15.60
CA LEU A 241 12.39 0.20 15.95
C LEU A 241 11.97 -1.18 15.42
N VAL A 242 11.24 -1.94 16.24
CA VAL A 242 10.77 -3.28 15.86
C VAL A 242 9.90 -3.23 14.60
N ASP A 243 9.21 -2.14 14.36
CA ASP A 243 8.38 -1.93 13.16
C ASP A 243 9.22 -1.76 11.88
N ASN A 244 10.50 -1.42 12.02
CA ASN A 244 11.43 -1.35 10.89
C ASN A 244 11.92 -2.75 10.50
N GLN A 245 11.21 -3.37 9.55
CA GLN A 245 11.51 -4.69 9.00
C GLN A 245 12.53 -4.66 7.83
N SER A 246 13.22 -3.55 7.60
CA SER A 246 14.32 -3.51 6.63
C SER A 246 15.53 -4.32 7.10
N LEU A 247 16.35 -4.83 6.17
CA LEU A 247 17.62 -5.50 6.49
C LEU A 247 18.56 -4.61 7.32
N ARG A 248 18.55 -3.29 7.07
CA ARG A 248 19.27 -2.32 7.88
C ARG A 248 18.76 -2.28 9.32
N GLY A 249 17.43 -2.27 9.51
CA GLY A 249 16.81 -2.29 10.85
C GLY A 249 17.09 -3.58 11.61
N VAL A 250 17.01 -4.74 10.92
CA VAL A 250 17.36 -6.04 11.49
C VAL A 250 18.82 -6.06 11.95
N ALA A 251 19.74 -5.62 11.09
CA ALA A 251 21.15 -5.54 11.45
C ALA A 251 21.42 -4.56 12.60
N ALA A 252 20.74 -3.40 12.61
CA ALA A 252 20.86 -2.43 13.70
C ALA A 252 20.48 -3.03 15.05
N ARG A 253 19.39 -3.82 15.09
CA ARG A 253 18.96 -4.55 16.29
C ARG A 253 19.94 -5.63 16.72
N LEU A 254 20.41 -6.45 15.78
CA LEU A 254 21.32 -7.57 16.06
C LEU A 254 22.73 -7.12 16.47
N LEU A 255 23.21 -6.04 15.88
CA LEU A 255 24.55 -5.49 16.13
C LEU A 255 24.54 -4.42 17.22
N HIS A 256 23.37 -4.12 17.82
CA HIS A 256 23.18 -3.08 18.82
C HIS A 256 23.81 -1.73 18.41
N THR A 257 23.62 -1.33 17.15
CA THR A 257 24.16 -0.09 16.58
C THR A 257 23.16 0.58 15.66
N GLU A 258 23.09 1.91 15.71
CA GLU A 258 22.27 2.71 14.79
C GLU A 258 22.87 2.78 13.38
N GLN A 259 24.15 2.42 13.26
CA GLN A 259 24.94 2.51 12.04
C GLN A 259 25.55 1.14 11.72
N PRO A 260 24.78 0.19 11.15
CA PRO A 260 25.24 -1.16 10.87
C PRO A 260 26.29 -1.26 9.75
N GLY A 261 26.84 -0.13 9.28
CA GLY A 261 27.95 -0.06 8.33
C GLY A 261 27.56 -0.22 6.86
N THR A 262 28.51 0.09 5.98
CA THR A 262 28.35 0.04 4.52
C THR A 262 28.16 -1.38 3.98
N ALA A 263 28.73 -2.39 4.65
CA ALA A 263 28.58 -3.79 4.26
C ALA A 263 27.12 -4.26 4.34
N VAL A 264 26.41 -3.93 5.42
CA VAL A 264 24.98 -4.24 5.57
C VAL A 264 24.15 -3.51 4.49
N MET A 265 24.49 -2.26 4.19
CA MET A 265 23.84 -1.53 3.11
C MET A 265 24.08 -2.18 1.74
N ALA A 266 25.31 -2.64 1.46
CA ALA A 266 25.63 -3.37 0.23
C ALA A 266 24.83 -4.68 0.12
N VAL A 267 24.70 -5.44 1.21
CA VAL A 267 23.85 -6.65 1.26
C VAL A 267 22.38 -6.29 1.01
N ALA A 268 21.86 -5.24 1.65
CA ALA A 268 20.48 -4.81 1.46
C ALA A 268 20.19 -4.40 0.01
N VAL A 269 21.11 -3.66 -0.62
CA VAL A 269 21.03 -3.30 -2.05
C VAL A 269 21.09 -4.54 -2.92
N LEU A 270 22.03 -5.46 -2.66
CA LEU A 270 22.15 -6.70 -3.42
C LEU A 270 20.86 -7.53 -3.36
N VAL A 271 20.29 -7.72 -2.17
CA VAL A 271 19.01 -8.44 -1.99
C VAL A 271 17.88 -7.75 -2.75
N GLY A 272 17.80 -6.41 -2.67
CA GLY A 272 16.80 -5.64 -3.43
C GLY A 272 16.96 -5.79 -4.94
N LEU A 273 18.19 -5.73 -5.46
CA LEU A 273 18.51 -5.92 -6.88
C LEU A 273 18.21 -7.34 -7.35
N LEU A 274 18.55 -8.36 -6.55
CA LEU A 274 18.23 -9.76 -6.84
C LEU A 274 16.72 -9.99 -6.85
N GLY A 275 15.99 -9.46 -5.86
CA GLY A 275 14.52 -9.54 -5.83
C GLY A 275 13.88 -8.88 -7.05
N LEU A 276 14.36 -7.69 -7.44
CA LEU A 276 13.89 -7.01 -8.65
C LEU A 276 14.28 -7.78 -9.91
N ALA A 277 15.47 -8.36 -9.98
CA ALA A 277 15.91 -9.18 -11.11
C ALA A 277 15.05 -10.43 -11.25
N VAL A 278 14.70 -11.11 -10.14
CA VAL A 278 13.77 -12.24 -10.13
C VAL A 278 12.38 -11.81 -10.59
N ALA A 279 11.87 -10.69 -10.10
CA ALA A 279 10.58 -10.16 -10.53
C ALA A 279 10.55 -9.83 -12.03
N VAL A 280 11.59 -9.16 -12.54
CA VAL A 280 11.74 -8.84 -13.97
C VAL A 280 11.90 -10.11 -14.80
N ALA A 281 12.70 -11.07 -14.33
CA ALA A 281 12.86 -12.36 -14.98
C ALA A 281 11.53 -13.10 -15.05
N ALA A 282 10.76 -13.17 -13.96
CA ALA A 282 9.42 -13.77 -13.94
C ALA A 282 8.47 -13.04 -14.91
N GLY A 283 8.43 -11.70 -14.87
CA GLY A 283 7.59 -10.89 -15.75
C GLY A 283 7.95 -11.00 -17.23
N ARG A 284 9.24 -11.19 -17.56
CA ARG A 284 9.72 -11.39 -18.95
C ARG A 284 9.64 -12.85 -19.40
N SER A 285 9.81 -13.81 -18.50
CA SER A 285 9.83 -15.26 -18.78
C SER A 285 8.43 -15.88 -18.87
N ALA A 286 7.39 -15.05 -18.88
CA ALA A 286 6.01 -15.47 -19.05
C ALA A 286 5.74 -16.30 -20.33
N ASN A 287 6.65 -16.27 -21.32
CA ASN A 287 6.54 -17.09 -22.52
C ASN A 287 7.24 -18.46 -22.41
N VAL A 288 8.00 -18.71 -21.34
CA VAL A 288 8.89 -19.88 -21.20
C VAL A 288 8.57 -20.69 -19.94
N LEU A 289 8.00 -20.07 -18.91
CA LEU A 289 7.65 -20.74 -17.67
C LEU A 289 6.23 -21.34 -17.73
N PRO A 290 6.05 -22.64 -17.42
CA PRO A 290 4.74 -23.22 -17.21
C PRO A 290 3.98 -22.44 -16.13
N ARG A 291 2.73 -22.02 -16.41
CA ARG A 291 1.86 -21.20 -15.53
C ARG A 291 2.28 -19.74 -15.33
N ALA A 292 2.86 -19.11 -16.35
CA ALA A 292 3.07 -17.66 -16.40
C ALA A 292 1.84 -16.80 -16.04
N GLU A 293 0.64 -17.34 -16.25
CA GLU A 293 -0.65 -16.76 -15.86
C GLU A 293 -0.75 -16.45 -14.35
N ALA A 294 -0.06 -17.24 -13.51
CA ALA A 294 0.00 -17.02 -12.06
C ALA A 294 0.88 -15.82 -11.66
N TRP A 295 1.67 -15.29 -12.61
CA TRP A 295 2.63 -14.19 -12.40
C TRP A 295 2.22 -12.90 -13.14
N GLY A 296 0.95 -12.79 -13.55
CA GLY A 296 0.36 -11.51 -13.93
C GLY A 296 0.38 -11.14 -15.41
N ARG A 297 0.61 -12.08 -16.34
CA ARG A 297 0.37 -11.86 -17.77
C ARG A 297 -0.57 -12.92 -18.36
N TRP A 298 -1.71 -12.47 -18.87
CA TRP A 298 -2.61 -13.30 -19.68
C TRP A 298 -2.09 -13.40 -21.12
N PRO A 299 -2.32 -14.54 -21.79
CA PRO A 299 -2.08 -14.63 -23.23
C PRO A 299 -2.85 -13.52 -23.96
N PRO A 300 -2.28 -12.91 -25.01
CA PRO A 300 -3.07 -12.07 -25.89
C PRO A 300 -4.21 -12.92 -26.45
N ARG A 301 -5.45 -12.44 -26.30
CA ARG A 301 -6.59 -12.99 -27.03
C ARG A 301 -6.50 -12.57 -28.49
#